data_AF-A0A8T5XJU8-F1
#
_entry.id   AF-A0A8T5XJU8-F1
#
_cell.length_a   1.000
_cell.length_b   1.000
_cell.length_c   1.000
_cell.angle_alpha   90.00
_cell.angle_beta   90.00
_cell.angle_gamma   90.00
#
_symmetry.space_group_name_H-M   'P 1'
#
loop_
_entity.id
_entity.type
_entity.pdbx_description
1 polymer ?
#
loop_
_entity_poly.entity_id
_entity_poly.type
_entity_poly.pdbx_seq_one_letter_code
_entity_poly.pdbx_strand_id
1 'polypeptide(L)'
;MKSNIKQLRKRGYIEEYDLEEYKDFTKIELLELLESKVATDRTINAKLLVKYREETVMNVLINRLIFEDKLYTKIALSESIGYFGEEASKVLINYLGKVGNNQHKSLPNKNLKRKIILCREI
;
A
#
# COMPACT_ATOMS: atom_id res chain seq x y z
N MET A 1 -13.62 11.58 15.91
CA MET A 1 -14.67 11.10 14.98
C MET A 1 -14.29 9.68 14.56
N LYS A 2 -15.02 8.65 15.02
CA LYS A 2 -14.74 7.26 14.59
C LYS A 2 -15.10 7.15 13.11
N SER A 3 -14.18 6.63 12.28
CA SER A 3 -14.44 6.41 10.86
C SER A 3 -15.65 5.49 10.69
N ASN A 4 -16.59 5.88 9.82
CA ASN A 4 -17.71 5.00 9.43
C ASN A 4 -17.17 3.85 8.56
N ILE A 5 -17.70 2.64 8.71
CA ILE A 5 -17.31 1.45 7.93
C ILE A 5 -17.30 1.70 6.43
N LYS A 6 -18.25 2.50 5.91
CA LYS A 6 -18.28 2.89 4.49
C LYS A 6 -17.05 3.70 4.07
N GLN A 7 -16.54 4.56 4.95
CA GLN A 7 -15.32 5.32 4.71
C GLN A 7 -14.08 4.42 4.78
N LEU A 8 -14.07 3.43 5.68
CA LEU A 8 -13.00 2.44 5.77
C LEU A 8 -12.93 1.59 4.49
N ARG A 9 -14.06 1.04 4.01
CA ARG A 9 -14.10 0.25 2.77
C ARG A 9 -13.65 1.05 1.55
N LYS A 10 -14.01 2.36 1.46
CA LYS A 10 -13.48 3.26 0.41
C LYS A 10 -11.95 3.40 0.42
N ARG A 11 -11.31 3.18 1.57
CA ARG A 11 -9.85 3.19 1.73
C ARG A 11 -9.22 1.79 1.55
N GLY A 12 -10.02 0.79 1.16
CA GLY A 12 -9.60 -0.58 0.91
C GLY A 12 -9.65 -1.49 2.15
N TYR A 13 -10.32 -1.08 3.23
CA TYR A 13 -10.46 -1.90 4.43
C TYR A 13 -11.35 -3.11 4.15
N ILE A 14 -10.89 -4.28 4.56
CA ILE A 14 -11.59 -5.55 4.49
C ILE A 14 -11.53 -6.24 5.84
N GLU A 15 -12.50 -7.10 6.09
CA GLU A 15 -12.52 -8.06 7.19
C GLU A 15 -12.10 -9.44 6.68
N GLU A 16 -11.81 -10.36 7.59
CA GLU A 16 -11.33 -11.71 7.20
C GLU A 16 -12.38 -12.49 6.41
N TYR A 17 -13.67 -12.34 6.73
CA TYR A 17 -14.75 -12.99 5.98
C TYR A 17 -14.85 -12.49 4.53
N ASP A 18 -14.36 -11.29 4.21
CA ASP A 18 -14.34 -10.79 2.84
C ASP A 18 -13.36 -11.61 1.96
N LEU A 19 -12.40 -12.34 2.56
CA LEU A 19 -11.44 -13.18 1.83
C LEU A 19 -12.03 -14.55 1.43
N GLU A 20 -12.97 -15.07 2.22
CA GLU A 20 -13.54 -16.41 2.03
C GLU A 20 -14.25 -16.56 0.69
N GLU A 21 -14.89 -15.49 0.20
CA GLU A 21 -15.56 -15.46 -1.10
C GLU A 21 -14.60 -15.65 -2.28
N TYR A 22 -13.30 -15.36 -2.08
CA TYR A 22 -12.30 -15.32 -3.15
C TYR A 22 -11.19 -16.38 -2.99
N LYS A 23 -11.26 -17.23 -1.97
CA LYS A 23 -10.16 -18.18 -1.68
C LYS A 23 -9.90 -19.17 -2.81
N ASP A 24 -10.98 -19.58 -3.47
CA ASP A 24 -10.99 -20.59 -4.54
C ASP A 24 -10.69 -19.98 -5.91
N PHE A 25 -10.50 -18.66 -5.98
CA PHE A 25 -10.12 -17.98 -7.22
C PHE A 25 -8.74 -18.48 -7.67
N THR A 26 -8.65 -18.69 -8.98
CA THR A 26 -7.43 -18.97 -9.71
C THR A 26 -6.49 -17.77 -9.70
N LYS A 27 -5.23 -17.99 -10.07
CA LYS A 27 -4.24 -16.89 -10.21
C LYS A 27 -4.73 -15.81 -11.17
N ILE A 28 -5.38 -16.20 -12.27
CA ILE A 28 -5.86 -15.26 -13.30
C ILE A 28 -6.99 -14.40 -12.74
N GLU A 29 -8.00 -15.02 -12.13
CA GLU A 29 -9.13 -14.29 -11.53
C GLU A 29 -8.66 -13.35 -10.41
N LEU A 30 -7.70 -13.79 -9.59
CA LEU A 30 -7.10 -12.89 -8.62
C LEU A 30 -6.43 -11.71 -9.31
N LEU A 31 -5.57 -11.93 -10.32
CA LEU A 31 -4.91 -10.84 -11.05
C LEU A 31 -5.89 -9.81 -11.62
N GLU A 32 -7.08 -10.22 -12.06
CA GLU A 32 -8.12 -9.30 -12.52
C GLU A 32 -8.62 -8.37 -11.40
N LEU A 33 -8.73 -8.86 -10.16
CA LEU A 33 -9.12 -8.05 -9.00
C LEU A 33 -8.13 -6.91 -8.71
N LEU A 34 -6.86 -7.07 -9.08
CA LEU A 34 -5.82 -6.04 -8.87
C LEU A 34 -6.08 -4.76 -9.69
N GLU A 35 -6.76 -4.91 -10.82
CA GLU A 35 -7.19 -3.83 -11.73
C GLU A 35 -8.60 -3.32 -11.41
N SER A 36 -9.28 -3.88 -10.40
CA SER A 36 -10.59 -3.42 -9.99
C SER A 36 -10.58 -1.95 -9.56
N LYS A 37 -11.64 -1.24 -9.93
CA LYS A 37 -11.88 0.14 -9.46
C LYS A 37 -12.18 0.17 -7.96
N VAL A 38 -12.61 -0.96 -7.39
CA VAL A 38 -12.96 -1.09 -5.98
C VAL A 38 -11.70 -1.39 -5.16
N ALA A 39 -11.47 -0.58 -4.13
CA ALA A 39 -10.28 -0.68 -3.29
C ALA A 39 -10.20 -2.00 -2.50
N THR A 40 -11.35 -2.53 -2.07
CA THR A 40 -11.42 -3.77 -1.30
C THR A 40 -10.98 -4.97 -2.12
N ASP A 41 -11.39 -5.05 -3.38
CA ASP A 41 -11.02 -6.13 -4.31
C ASP A 41 -9.49 -6.18 -4.50
N ARG A 42 -8.87 -5.01 -4.64
CA ARG A 42 -7.40 -4.91 -4.74
C ARG A 42 -6.71 -5.34 -3.45
N THR A 43 -7.29 -5.02 -2.29
CA THR A 43 -6.77 -5.48 -1.00
C THR A 43 -6.91 -7.01 -0.87
N ILE A 44 -8.02 -7.58 -1.31
CA ILE A 44 -8.26 -9.03 -1.34
C ILE A 44 -7.24 -9.72 -2.26
N ASN A 45 -7.05 -9.20 -3.48
CA ASN A 45 -5.99 -9.66 -4.37
C ASN A 45 -4.64 -9.67 -3.66
N ALA A 46 -4.23 -8.54 -3.09
CA ALA A 46 -2.92 -8.41 -2.48
C ALA A 46 -2.69 -9.49 -1.41
N LYS A 47 -3.69 -9.76 -0.58
CA LYS A 47 -3.62 -10.79 0.47
C LYS A 47 -3.62 -12.22 -0.08
N LEU A 48 -4.37 -12.52 -1.15
CA LEU A 48 -4.53 -13.89 -1.64
C LEU A 48 -3.49 -14.29 -2.70
N LEU A 49 -3.08 -13.36 -3.56
CA LEU A 49 -2.18 -13.63 -4.69
C LEU A 49 -0.78 -14.07 -4.21
N VAL A 50 -0.36 -13.65 -3.01
CA VAL A 50 0.92 -14.02 -2.40
C VAL A 50 1.10 -15.54 -2.21
N LYS A 51 0.00 -16.32 -2.23
CA LYS A 51 0.06 -17.79 -2.19
C LYS A 51 0.86 -18.36 -3.37
N TYR A 52 0.89 -17.65 -4.48
CA TYR A 52 1.72 -17.95 -5.64
C TYR A 52 3.10 -17.29 -5.45
N ARG A 53 4.06 -18.05 -4.92
CA ARG A 53 5.44 -17.61 -4.65
C ARG A 53 6.28 -17.49 -5.92
N GLU A 54 5.78 -16.78 -6.91
CA GLU A 54 6.41 -16.58 -8.22
C GLU A 54 7.01 -15.17 -8.30
N GLU A 55 8.15 -15.03 -8.97
CA GLU A 55 8.77 -13.71 -9.22
C GLU A 55 7.85 -12.77 -9.99
N THR A 56 7.07 -13.32 -10.93
CA THR A 56 6.04 -12.59 -11.70
C THR A 56 5.01 -11.94 -10.77
N VAL A 57 4.55 -12.66 -9.75
CA VAL A 57 3.60 -12.17 -8.75
C VAL A 57 4.23 -11.07 -7.92
N MET A 58 5.45 -11.27 -7.42
CA MET A 58 6.19 -10.23 -6.69
C MET A 58 6.28 -8.94 -7.51
N ASN A 59 6.71 -9.03 -8.77
CA ASN A 59 6.86 -7.88 -9.65
C ASN A 59 5.51 -7.17 -9.90
N VAL A 60 4.43 -7.92 -10.08
CA VAL A 60 3.08 -7.36 -10.23
C VAL A 60 2.65 -6.60 -8.97
N LEU A 61 2.86 -7.17 -7.77
CA LEU A 61 2.51 -6.51 -6.51
C LEU A 61 3.34 -5.22 -6.30
N ILE A 62 4.64 -5.26 -6.56
CA ILE A 62 5.53 -4.08 -6.47
C ILE A 62 5.08 -2.99 -7.44
N ASN A 63 4.80 -3.35 -8.70
CA ASN A 63 4.32 -2.39 -9.70
C ASN A 63 3.00 -1.74 -9.25
N ARG A 64 2.08 -2.52 -8.67
CA ARG A 64 0.83 -1.96 -8.17
C ARG A 64 1.06 -1.02 -6.99
N LEU A 65 1.95 -1.36 -6.05
CA LEU A 65 2.25 -0.57 -4.86
C LEU A 65 2.68 0.86 -5.21
N ILE A 66 3.44 1.03 -6.30
CA ILE A 66 3.97 2.33 -6.76
C ILE A 66 2.83 3.31 -7.08
N PHE A 67 1.75 2.84 -7.71
CA PHE A 67 0.65 3.67 -8.19
C PHE A 67 -0.61 3.59 -7.33
N GLU A 68 -0.65 2.71 -6.34
CA GLU A 68 -1.80 2.59 -5.45
C GLU A 68 -2.00 3.90 -4.65
N ASP A 69 -3.25 4.25 -4.36
CA ASP A 69 -3.61 5.48 -3.64
C ASP A 69 -4.35 5.18 -2.33
N LYS A 70 -4.92 3.98 -2.18
CA LYS A 70 -5.70 3.60 -1.01
C LYS A 70 -4.83 3.04 0.10
N LEU A 71 -5.09 3.52 1.32
CA LEU A 71 -4.25 3.21 2.49
C LEU A 71 -4.18 1.71 2.79
N TYR A 72 -5.32 1.04 2.95
CA TYR A 72 -5.33 -0.37 3.37
C TYR A 72 -4.81 -1.29 2.27
N THR A 73 -5.04 -0.92 1.01
CA THR A 73 -4.47 -1.63 -0.14
C THR A 73 -2.95 -1.52 -0.15
N LYS A 74 -2.36 -0.34 0.14
CA LYS A 74 -0.90 -0.18 0.29
C LYS A 74 -0.32 -1.02 1.41
N ILE A 75 -1.01 -1.07 2.55
CA ILE A 75 -0.58 -1.87 3.71
C ILE A 75 -0.55 -3.35 3.30
N ALA A 76 -1.65 -3.87 2.75
CA ALA A 76 -1.74 -5.26 2.31
C ALA A 76 -0.69 -5.60 1.23
N LEU A 77 -0.50 -4.73 0.23
CA LEU A 77 0.55 -4.91 -0.77
C LEU A 77 1.95 -4.97 -0.13
N SER A 78 2.24 -4.08 0.81
CA SER A 78 3.56 -4.02 1.46
C SER A 78 3.82 -5.26 2.33
N GLU A 79 2.82 -5.73 3.07
CA GLU A 79 2.88 -6.97 3.84
C GLU A 79 3.08 -8.17 2.92
N SER A 80 2.32 -8.24 1.82
CA SER A 80 2.42 -9.31 0.82
C SER A 80 3.77 -9.37 0.14
N ILE A 81 4.33 -8.21 -0.22
CA ILE A 81 5.68 -8.10 -0.79
C ILE A 81 6.73 -8.54 0.24
N GLY A 82 6.51 -8.26 1.53
CA GLY A 82 7.38 -8.70 2.62
C GLY A 82 7.58 -10.21 2.70
N TYR A 83 6.61 -11.02 2.27
CA TYR A 83 6.76 -12.49 2.23
C TYR A 83 7.78 -13.01 1.20
N PHE A 84 8.19 -12.17 0.25
CA PHE A 84 9.26 -12.47 -0.71
C PHE A 84 10.65 -12.06 -0.21
N GLY A 85 10.76 -11.45 0.98
CA GLY A 85 12.04 -11.25 1.67
C GLY A 85 13.12 -10.49 0.89
N GLU A 86 14.28 -11.12 0.73
CA GLU A 86 15.48 -10.49 0.15
C GLU A 86 15.28 -10.18 -1.34
N GLU A 87 14.60 -11.05 -2.07
CA GLU A 87 14.27 -10.89 -3.48
C GLU A 87 13.47 -9.61 -3.72
N ALA A 88 12.44 -9.37 -2.91
CA ALA A 88 11.66 -8.13 -2.98
C ALA A 88 12.52 -6.90 -2.67
N SER A 89 13.40 -7.01 -1.67
CA SER A 89 14.29 -5.90 -1.27
C SER A 89 15.25 -5.48 -2.41
N LYS A 90 15.81 -6.46 -3.13
CA LYS A 90 16.66 -6.23 -4.32
C LYS A 90 15.92 -5.50 -5.44
N VAL A 91 14.62 -5.74 -5.60
CA VAL A 91 13.81 -5.04 -6.59
C VAL A 91 13.42 -3.64 -6.09
N LEU A 92 12.97 -3.53 -4.84
CA LEU A 92 12.49 -2.29 -4.24
C LEU A 92 13.57 -1.20 -4.16
N ILE A 93 14.85 -1.56 -4.00
CA ILE A 93 15.95 -0.59 -3.96
C ILE A 93 16.02 0.28 -5.22
N ASN A 94 15.60 -0.26 -6.38
CA ASN A 94 15.58 0.47 -7.66
C ASN A 94 14.52 1.58 -7.71
N TYR A 95 13.55 1.54 -6.80
CA TYR A 95 12.48 2.53 -6.65
C TYR A 95 12.78 3.55 -5.53
N LEU A 96 13.75 3.27 -4.66
CA LEU A 96 14.19 4.18 -3.62
C LEU A 96 14.72 5.49 -4.24
N GLY A 97 14.23 6.64 -3.78
CA GLY A 97 14.62 7.95 -4.32
C GLY A 97 13.91 8.36 -5.63
N LYS A 98 13.24 7.44 -6.33
CA LYS A 98 12.37 7.77 -7.48
C LYS A 98 10.94 8.09 -7.06
N VAL A 99 10.49 7.51 -5.95
CA VAL A 99 9.13 7.72 -5.42
C VAL A 99 9.10 9.02 -4.60
N GLY A 100 8.65 10.11 -5.24
CA GLY A 100 8.14 11.30 -4.55
C GLY A 100 8.71 12.65 -5.03
N ASN A 101 7.82 13.54 -5.48
CA ASN A 101 8.09 14.98 -5.59
C ASN A 101 7.91 15.74 -4.26
N ASN A 102 7.65 15.02 -3.15
CA ASN A 102 7.50 15.59 -1.80
C ASN A 102 8.83 15.90 -1.11
N GLN A 103 9.96 15.71 -1.79
CA GLN A 103 11.23 16.22 -1.31
C GLN A 103 11.23 17.75 -1.48
N HIS A 104 11.51 18.48 -0.40
CA HIS A 104 11.76 19.92 -0.47
C HIS A 104 13.03 20.15 -1.29
N LYS A 105 12.88 20.41 -2.60
CA LYS A 105 14.00 20.71 -3.52
C LYS A 105 14.58 22.11 -3.33
N SER A 106 13.89 22.94 -2.54
CA SER A 106 14.30 24.29 -2.18
C SER A 106 13.73 24.65 -0.81
N LEU A 107 14.41 25.56 -0.10
CA LEU A 107 13.89 26.16 1.12
C LEU A 107 12.59 26.91 0.78
N PRO A 108 11.49 26.68 1.51
CA PRO A 108 10.27 27.44 1.27
C PRO A 108 10.54 28.92 1.58
N ASN A 109 10.23 29.80 0.63
CA ASN A 109 10.31 31.26 0.76
C ASN A 109 9.28 31.85 1.75
N LYS A 110 8.66 31.00 2.57
CA LYS A 110 7.60 31.34 3.51
C LYS A 110 8.25 31.51 4.87
N ASN A 111 8.16 32.71 5.44
CA ASN A 111 8.56 32.99 6.82
C ASN A 111 8.05 31.88 7.73
N LEU A 112 8.98 31.05 8.23
CA LEU A 112 8.72 30.03 9.23
C LEU A 112 8.27 30.76 10.50
N LYS A 113 6.97 31.05 10.63
CA LYS A 113 6.36 31.52 11.88
C LYS A 113 6.36 30.36 12.86
N ARG A 114 7.54 30.02 13.38
CA ARG A 114 7.72 29.04 14.43
C ARG A 114 7.24 29.69 15.73
N LYS A 115 6.08 29.27 16.24
CA LYS A 115 5.74 29.51 17.65
C LYS A 115 6.68 28.62 18.46
N ILE A 116 7.80 29.18 18.90
CA ILE A 116 8.70 28.54 19.84
C ILE A 116 7.93 28.42 21.16
N ILE A 117 7.50 27.20 21.51
CA ILE A 117 7.16 26.88 22.89
C ILE A 117 8.51 26.69 23.57
N LEU A 118 8.99 27.73 24.24
CA LEU A 118 10.16 27.66 25.09
C LEU A 118 9.81 26.68 26.23
N CYS A 119 10.50 25.55 26.32
CA CYS A 119 10.51 24.77 27.56
C CYS A 119 11.02 25.70 28.66
N ARG A 120 10.15 26.06 29.61
CA ARG A 120 10.58 26.70 30.84
C ARG A 120 11.16 25.61 31.72
N GLU A 121 12.44 25.75 32.05
CA GLU A 121 13.07 25.07 33.17
C GLU A 121 12.30 25.42 34.45
N ILE A 122 11.84 24.40 35.18
CA ILE A 122 11.65 24.39 36.64
C ILE A 122 12.15 23.03 37.12
#